data_AF-A0A673GC64-F1
#
_entry.id   AF-A0A673GC64-F1
#
_cell.length_a   1.000
_cell.length_b   1.000
_cell.length_c   1.000
_cell.angle_alpha   90.00
_cell.angle_beta   90.00
_cell.angle_gamma   90.00
#
_symmetry.space_group_name_H-M   'P 1'
#
loop_
_entity.id
_entity.type
_entity.pdbx_description
1 polymer ?
#
loop_
_entity_poly.entity_id
_entity_poly.type
_entity_poly.pdbx_seq_one_letter_code
_entity_poly.pdbx_strand_id
1 'polypeptide(L)'
;MSQIHKHDVTSPPTFSRLCCTITAAARRHKGRMAASQPGFLPLKSNLDGSISDIKRRKLSDIQDVEEFLDDVRLQERATGGLISEKTDESLFFVDTGETDEKDTQPQTTVKKGKNLKPLWIDLILQLDSHIPAPKNVLAFQQPNAKKQRCISEKATKLAAMGVLPRREKLLQLRRAAAASGVSVKEHPVANNNPDRACYDLWSAGSERTRSPFLLKNTILGLQNQERPERLNEKPSFLPAIEVIAPGGSYNPDFFSHQDLLREAHEVEVKKLKAEEKLERPLAVNEDIATEESTFKEQVEGLIEEVEIEPEGDTEDTVIGPTATQEKKTAKQRKKLKELRKAERQVIDKQQQLFQSRSISANLKKQEQRTKMRQKRMPRRLGRLKSVLLLCAFFSLEKFKMLQKISI
;
A
#
# COMPACT_ATOMS: atom_id res chain seq x y z
N MET A 1 26.38 -52.81 -43.96
CA MET A 1 26.28 -52.79 -42.49
C MET A 1 27.32 -51.80 -42.00
N SER A 2 26.90 -50.56 -41.72
CA SER A 2 26.78 -50.02 -40.34
C SER A 2 28.17 -49.76 -39.73
N GLN A 3 28.55 -48.59 -39.26
CA GLN A 3 27.81 -47.41 -38.82
C GLN A 3 28.81 -46.26 -38.72
N ILE A 4 28.34 -45.09 -39.12
CA ILE A 4 28.97 -43.79 -38.94
C ILE A 4 28.87 -43.46 -37.44
N HIS A 5 29.99 -43.22 -36.76
CA HIS A 5 30.01 -42.50 -35.49
C HIS A 5 30.49 -41.08 -35.75
N LYS A 6 29.56 -40.15 -35.55
CA LYS A 6 29.77 -38.71 -35.50
C LYS A 6 30.31 -38.36 -34.11
N HIS A 7 31.38 -37.58 -34.02
CA HIS A 7 31.64 -36.74 -32.86
C HIS A 7 32.26 -35.41 -33.31
N ASP A 8 31.35 -34.46 -33.47
CA ASP A 8 31.32 -33.10 -32.96
C ASP A 8 32.58 -32.24 -32.92
N VAL A 9 32.41 -31.15 -33.65
CA VAL A 9 33.21 -29.94 -33.82
C VAL A 9 33.40 -29.21 -32.48
N THR A 10 34.68 -29.07 -32.13
CA THR A 10 35.33 -27.95 -31.43
C THR A 10 34.46 -26.72 -31.12
N SER A 11 34.17 -26.54 -29.83
CA SER A 11 33.65 -25.32 -29.21
C SER A 11 34.71 -24.21 -29.08
N PRO A 12 34.37 -22.93 -29.33
CA PRO A 12 35.27 -21.80 -29.06
C PRO A 12 35.25 -21.36 -27.57
N PRO A 13 36.32 -20.67 -27.11
CA PRO A 13 36.57 -20.36 -25.71
C PRO A 13 35.67 -19.26 -25.14
N THR A 14 35.11 -19.54 -23.96
CA THR A 14 34.39 -18.60 -23.10
C THR A 14 35.35 -17.63 -22.43
N PHE A 15 35.30 -16.34 -22.81
CA PHE A 15 35.93 -15.25 -22.07
C PHE A 15 35.08 -14.87 -20.85
N SER A 16 35.48 -15.33 -19.68
CA SER A 16 34.98 -14.86 -18.38
C SER A 16 35.69 -13.55 -18.00
N ARG A 17 34.96 -12.42 -18.03
CA ARG A 17 35.37 -11.19 -17.32
C ARG A 17 34.40 -10.93 -16.17
N LEU A 18 34.81 -11.39 -14.98
CA LEU A 18 34.31 -10.90 -13.70
C LEU A 18 34.99 -9.55 -13.43
N CYS A 19 34.21 -8.47 -13.40
CA CYS A 19 34.64 -7.19 -12.86
C CYS A 19 33.70 -6.83 -11.71
N CYS A 20 34.23 -6.94 -10.49
CA CYS A 20 33.63 -6.39 -9.29
C CYS A 20 33.76 -4.87 -9.31
N THR A 21 32.66 -4.14 -9.16
CA THR A 21 32.66 -2.78 -8.62
C THR A 21 31.65 -2.69 -7.48
N ILE A 22 32.17 -2.22 -6.34
CA ILE A 22 31.46 -2.04 -5.08
C ILE A 22 31.03 -0.57 -4.97
N THR A 23 29.76 -0.38 -4.59
CA THR A 23 29.10 0.78 -3.96
C THR A 23 28.92 2.10 -4.72
N ALA A 24 27.66 2.54 -4.84
CA ALA A 24 27.18 3.77 -4.20
C ALA A 24 25.64 3.89 -4.19
N ALA A 25 25.10 3.98 -2.98
CA ALA A 25 23.99 4.83 -2.53
C ALA A 25 22.64 4.81 -3.28
N ALA A 26 21.72 4.01 -2.75
CA ALA A 26 20.28 4.15 -2.94
C ALA A 26 19.78 5.50 -2.40
N ARG A 27 19.25 6.36 -3.27
CA ARG A 27 18.47 7.53 -2.88
C ARG A 27 17.04 7.11 -2.55
N ARG A 28 16.76 6.96 -1.26
CA ARG A 28 15.39 6.91 -0.73
C ARG A 28 14.80 8.32 -0.86
N HIS A 29 13.87 8.52 -1.79
CA HIS A 29 12.93 9.63 -1.71
C HIS A 29 12.00 9.37 -0.52
N LYS A 30 12.35 9.94 0.64
CA LYS A 30 11.41 10.14 1.73
C LYS A 30 10.44 11.22 1.28
N GLY A 31 9.30 10.82 0.72
CA GLY A 31 8.12 11.65 0.73
C GLY A 31 7.80 11.98 2.19
N ARG A 32 7.79 13.27 2.52
CA ARG A 32 7.25 13.73 3.79
C ARG A 32 5.75 13.45 3.73
N MET A 33 5.33 12.36 4.36
CA MET A 33 3.96 12.25 4.86
C MET A 33 3.82 13.34 5.92
N ALA A 34 3.12 14.41 5.57
CA ALA A 34 2.63 15.35 6.55
C ALA A 34 1.69 14.59 7.48
N ALA A 35 2.03 14.53 8.76
CA ALA A 35 1.11 14.11 9.79
C ALA A 35 -0.15 14.98 9.68
N SER A 36 -1.29 14.34 9.41
CA SER A 36 -2.59 14.95 9.55
C SER A 36 -2.75 15.40 11.00
N GLN A 37 -2.65 16.71 11.22
CA GLN A 37 -3.20 17.37 12.39
C GLN A 37 -4.69 17.01 12.47
N PRO A 38 -5.20 16.50 13.60
CA PRO A 38 -6.63 16.35 13.78
C PRO A 38 -7.19 17.75 14.07
N GLY A 39 -7.81 18.41 13.08
CA GLY A 39 -8.45 19.69 13.38
C GLY A 39 -8.75 20.68 12.26
N PHE A 40 -8.80 20.27 10.98
CA PHE A 40 -9.38 21.15 9.96
C PHE A 40 -10.23 20.33 8.99
N LEU A 41 -11.55 20.44 9.15
CA LEU A 41 -12.53 19.96 8.20
C LEU A 41 -12.46 20.81 6.92
N PRO A 42 -12.48 20.23 5.70
CA PRO A 42 -12.66 21.01 4.49
C PRO A 42 -14.13 21.44 4.40
N LEU A 43 -14.41 22.71 4.72
CA LEU A 43 -15.66 23.37 4.38
C LEU A 43 -15.77 23.44 2.85
N LYS A 44 -16.74 22.71 2.30
CA LYS A 44 -17.18 22.87 0.92
C LYS A 44 -17.93 24.21 0.82
N SER A 45 -17.34 25.21 0.17
CA SER A 45 -18.06 26.42 -0.23
C SER A 45 -18.68 26.19 -1.61
N ASN A 46 -19.94 25.75 -1.62
CA ASN A 46 -20.85 26.02 -2.73
C ASN A 46 -22.14 26.56 -2.12
N LEU A 47 -22.62 27.67 -2.70
CA LEU A 47 -23.94 28.31 -2.61
C LEU A 47 -23.94 29.71 -2.00
N ASP A 48 -24.08 30.67 -2.92
CA ASP A 48 -24.64 31.99 -2.72
C ASP A 48 -26.05 31.90 -2.11
N GLY A 49 -26.41 32.85 -1.25
CA GLY A 49 -27.80 33.00 -0.79
C GLY A 49 -27.95 33.73 0.54
N SER A 50 -28.39 34.99 0.44
CA SER A 50 -28.92 35.89 1.49
C SER A 50 -29.30 35.29 2.84
N ILE A 51 -28.81 35.90 3.92
CA ILE A 51 -29.53 35.96 5.20
C ILE A 51 -29.48 37.41 5.68
N SER A 52 -30.58 38.12 5.45
CA SER A 52 -30.92 39.34 6.16
C SER A 52 -31.38 39.01 7.59
N ASP A 53 -31.24 40.01 8.46
CA ASP A 53 -31.99 40.20 9.70
C ASP A 53 -31.74 39.23 10.86
N ILE A 54 -30.69 39.52 11.64
CA ILE A 54 -30.68 39.21 13.08
C ILE A 54 -30.41 40.50 13.85
N LYS A 55 -31.51 41.09 14.32
CA LYS A 55 -31.56 42.23 15.24
C LYS A 55 -31.00 41.79 16.60
N ARG A 56 -29.82 42.29 16.99
CA ARG A 56 -29.33 42.20 18.38
C ARG A 56 -28.82 43.56 18.88
N ARG A 57 -29.18 43.82 20.13
CA ARG A 57 -29.10 45.09 20.86
C ARG A 57 -27.68 45.34 21.40
N LYS A 58 -27.38 46.63 21.57
CA LYS A 58 -26.19 47.28 22.17
C LYS A 58 -25.00 47.42 21.20
N LEU A 59 -25.00 48.51 20.44
CA LEU A 59 -23.79 49.01 19.78
C LEU A 59 -22.85 49.56 20.87
N SER A 60 -21.92 48.74 21.34
CA SER A 60 -20.63 49.31 21.72
C SER A 60 -20.01 49.80 20.44
N ASP A 61 -19.76 51.10 20.33
CA ASP A 61 -18.98 51.64 19.22
C ASP A 61 -17.56 51.06 19.33
N ILE A 62 -17.20 50.21 18.37
CA ILE A 62 -15.88 49.57 18.30
C ILE A 62 -15.04 50.28 17.23
N GLN A 63 -15.61 51.28 16.55
CA GLN A 63 -14.96 52.01 15.46
C GLN A 63 -13.69 52.70 15.95
N ASP A 64 -13.70 53.27 17.16
CA ASP A 64 -12.52 53.85 17.80
C ASP A 64 -11.39 52.83 18.00
N VAL A 65 -11.73 51.57 18.32
CA VAL A 65 -10.75 50.49 18.50
C VAL A 65 -10.25 49.98 17.15
N GLU A 66 -11.12 49.92 16.14
CA GLU A 66 -10.77 49.53 14.78
C GLU A 66 -9.84 50.58 14.13
N GLU A 67 -10.15 51.87 14.27
CA GLU A 67 -9.33 52.98 13.75
C GLU A 67 -7.95 53.00 14.43
N PHE A 68 -7.89 52.79 15.76
CA PHE A 68 -6.63 52.65 16.47
C PHE A 68 -5.79 51.47 15.97
N LEU A 69 -6.41 50.31 15.73
CA LEU A 69 -5.69 49.12 15.24
C LEU A 69 -5.24 49.29 13.78
N ASP A 70 -5.99 50.00 12.96
CA ASP A 70 -5.60 50.34 11.59
C ASP A 70 -4.44 51.34 11.56
N ASP A 71 -4.42 52.32 12.46
CA ASP A 71 -3.30 53.23 12.63
C ASP A 71 -2.03 52.51 13.09
N VAL A 72 -2.14 51.56 14.02
CA VAL A 72 -1.01 50.71 14.44
C VAL A 72 -0.47 49.91 13.24
N ARG A 73 -1.35 49.30 12.43
CA ARG A 73 -0.93 48.56 11.22
C ARG A 73 -0.28 49.48 10.17
N LEU A 74 -0.77 50.70 10.01
CA LEU A 74 -0.17 51.69 9.11
C LEU A 74 1.22 52.11 9.59
N GLN A 75 1.40 52.34 10.90
CA GLN A 75 2.70 52.66 11.50
C GLN A 75 3.70 51.51 11.34
N GLU A 76 3.25 50.27 11.55
CA GLU A 76 4.06 49.08 11.31
C GLU A 76 4.49 48.95 9.84
N ARG A 77 3.60 49.27 8.88
CA ARG A 77 3.94 49.24 7.46
C ARG A 77 4.88 50.37 7.05
N ALA A 78 4.63 51.59 7.50
CA ALA A 78 5.37 52.78 7.07
C ALA A 78 6.74 52.88 7.73
N THR A 79 6.82 52.58 9.03
CA THR A 79 8.04 52.78 9.80
C THR A 79 8.67 51.45 10.25
N GLY A 80 7.97 50.31 10.16
CA GLY A 80 8.49 49.00 10.56
C GLY A 80 8.31 48.65 12.04
N GLY A 81 7.43 49.35 12.77
CA GLY A 81 7.10 49.13 14.19
C GLY A 81 6.44 50.37 14.82
N LEU A 82 5.90 50.27 16.04
CA LEU A 82 5.31 51.42 16.74
C LEU A 82 6.35 52.54 16.91
N ILE A 83 5.94 53.78 16.63
CA ILE A 83 6.83 54.94 16.71
C ILE A 83 7.27 55.18 18.16
N SER A 84 6.41 54.86 19.13
CA SER A 84 6.67 55.00 20.57
C SER A 84 7.77 54.09 21.12
N GLU A 85 8.05 52.97 20.46
CA GLU A 85 9.07 51.99 20.93
C GLU A 85 10.46 52.26 20.35
N LYS A 86 10.55 53.11 19.32
CA LYS A 86 11.82 53.44 18.69
C LYS A 86 12.54 54.52 19.49
N THR A 87 13.85 54.37 19.63
CA THR A 87 14.68 55.40 20.24
C THR A 87 14.73 56.64 19.35
N ASP A 88 14.79 57.82 19.98
CA ASP A 88 14.86 59.09 19.25
C ASP A 88 16.04 59.16 18.29
N GLU A 89 17.16 58.47 18.59
CA GLU A 89 18.33 58.34 17.73
C GLU A 89 18.03 57.66 16.38
N SER A 90 17.05 56.75 16.34
CA SER A 90 16.61 56.09 15.11
C SER A 90 15.55 56.91 14.36
N LEU A 91 14.82 57.78 15.04
CA LEU A 91 13.75 58.60 14.47
C LEU A 91 14.29 59.90 13.90
N PHE A 92 15.30 60.48 14.56
CA PHE A 92 15.87 61.77 14.20
C PHE A 92 17.33 61.60 13.84
N PHE A 93 17.60 61.66 12.53
CA PHE A 93 18.96 61.86 12.04
C PHE A 93 19.20 63.37 11.92
N VAL A 94 20.06 63.91 12.77
CA VAL A 94 20.54 65.28 12.62
C VAL A 94 21.63 65.26 11.56
N ASP A 95 21.29 65.70 10.36
CA ASP A 95 22.20 65.77 9.21
C ASP A 95 23.17 66.95 9.42
N THR A 96 24.14 66.77 10.31
CA THR A 96 25.33 67.62 10.40
C THR A 96 26.23 67.25 9.25
N GLY A 97 26.21 68.06 8.18
CA GLY A 97 27.09 67.91 7.03
C GLY A 97 28.54 67.72 7.46
N GLU A 98 28.98 66.47 7.36
CA GLU A 98 30.35 65.95 7.38
C GLU A 98 31.34 66.59 8.37
N THR A 99 31.67 65.86 9.43
CA THR A 99 33.07 65.47 9.69
C THR A 99 33.17 64.40 10.78
N ASP A 100 33.99 63.40 10.47
CA ASP A 100 34.72 62.52 11.37
C ASP A 100 34.07 61.19 11.79
N GLU A 101 34.59 60.14 11.14
CA GLU A 101 34.56 58.74 11.55
C GLU A 101 35.09 58.56 12.98
N LYS A 102 34.32 57.90 13.86
CA LYS A 102 34.81 56.85 14.78
C LYS A 102 33.71 55.87 15.20
N ASP A 103 33.97 54.60 14.91
CA ASP A 103 33.72 53.41 15.72
C ASP A 103 32.50 53.40 16.66
N THR A 104 31.49 52.60 16.30
CA THR A 104 30.94 51.53 17.16
C THR A 104 30.16 50.56 16.28
N GLN A 105 30.59 49.30 16.22
CA GLN A 105 29.75 48.21 15.70
C GLN A 105 28.53 48.04 16.63
N PRO A 106 27.32 47.93 16.06
CA PRO A 106 26.54 46.75 16.43
C PRO A 106 26.08 45.97 15.20
N GLN A 107 26.08 44.66 15.42
CA GLN A 107 25.78 43.63 14.46
C GLN A 107 24.39 43.81 13.86
N THR A 108 24.31 44.09 12.57
CA THR A 108 23.26 43.52 11.72
C THR A 108 23.86 43.16 10.38
N THR A 109 23.36 42.07 9.82
CA THR A 109 23.82 41.42 8.61
C THR A 109 23.71 42.33 7.38
N VAL A 110 24.70 43.19 7.16
CA VAL A 110 24.83 43.90 5.89
C VAL A 110 25.44 42.94 4.88
N LYS A 111 24.59 42.52 3.93
CA LYS A 111 24.93 41.75 2.74
C LYS A 111 26.21 42.32 2.13
N LYS A 112 27.31 41.57 2.24
CA LYS A 112 28.59 41.93 1.64
C LYS A 112 28.38 42.35 0.19
N GLY A 113 28.79 43.59 -0.08
CA GLY A 113 28.81 44.34 -1.33
C GLY A 113 28.37 43.60 -2.58
N LYS A 114 27.23 44.03 -3.13
CA LYS A 114 27.18 44.20 -4.58
C LYS A 114 28.32 45.18 -4.88
N ASN A 115 29.43 44.70 -5.44
CA ASN A 115 30.46 45.56 -6.00
C ASN A 115 29.73 46.65 -6.79
N LEU A 116 29.95 47.91 -6.41
CA LEU A 116 29.30 49.07 -7.01
C LEU A 116 29.57 48.98 -8.51
N LYS A 117 28.58 48.53 -9.26
CA LYS A 117 28.63 48.68 -10.71
C LYS A 117 28.72 50.20 -10.91
N PRO A 118 29.70 50.69 -11.68
CA PRO A 118 29.78 52.12 -11.93
C PRO A 118 28.42 52.57 -12.45
N LEU A 119 28.05 53.81 -12.13
CA LEU A 119 26.77 54.33 -12.55
C LEU A 119 26.69 54.20 -14.08
N TRP A 120 25.49 53.94 -14.59
CA TRP A 120 25.32 53.63 -16.01
C TRP A 120 25.84 54.78 -16.89
N ILE A 121 25.73 56.01 -16.41
CA ILE A 121 26.35 57.22 -16.98
C ILE A 121 27.89 57.12 -17.08
N ASP A 122 28.57 56.65 -16.04
CA ASP A 122 30.03 56.48 -16.06
C ASP A 122 30.43 55.37 -17.03
N LEU A 123 29.59 54.33 -17.14
CA LEU A 123 29.78 53.22 -18.08
C LEU A 123 29.58 53.67 -19.54
N ILE A 124 28.72 54.66 -19.79
CA ILE A 124 28.54 55.30 -21.11
C ILE A 124 29.70 56.26 -21.43
N LEU A 125 30.30 56.88 -20.41
CA LEU A 125 31.44 57.78 -20.57
C LEU A 125 32.77 57.03 -20.82
N GLN A 126 32.84 55.75 -20.47
CA GLN A 126 34.00 54.90 -20.78
C GLN A 126 34.17 54.80 -22.30
N LEU A 127 35.40 54.98 -22.78
CA LEU A 127 35.76 54.72 -24.18
C LEU A 127 35.77 53.20 -24.42
N ASP A 128 34.58 52.62 -24.52
CA ASP A 128 34.41 51.22 -24.87
C ASP A 128 34.65 51.06 -26.37
N SER A 129 35.86 50.68 -26.74
CA SER A 129 36.11 50.20 -28.10
C SER A 129 35.19 49.00 -28.34
N HIS A 130 34.23 49.13 -29.24
CA HIS A 130 33.30 48.05 -29.59
C HIS A 130 33.99 46.83 -30.25
N ILE A 131 35.32 46.93 -30.41
CA ILE A 131 36.18 45.86 -30.88
C ILE A 131 36.48 44.94 -29.70
N PRO A 132 36.07 43.67 -29.74
CA PRO A 132 36.40 42.72 -28.69
C PRO A 132 37.92 42.55 -28.62
N ALA A 133 38.48 42.61 -27.41
CA ALA A 133 39.91 42.35 -27.21
C ALA A 133 40.30 40.99 -27.83
N PRO A 134 41.46 40.88 -28.51
CA PRO A 134 41.89 39.65 -29.14
C PRO A 134 41.95 38.53 -28.10
N LYS A 135 41.22 37.45 -28.36
CA LYS A 135 41.17 36.29 -27.46
C LYS A 135 42.57 35.72 -27.35
N ASN A 136 43.14 35.67 -26.15
CA ASN A 136 44.44 35.03 -25.92
C ASN A 136 44.29 33.51 -26.08
N VAL A 137 44.48 33.02 -27.31
CA VAL A 137 44.16 31.65 -27.72
C VAL A 137 44.94 30.60 -26.91
N LEU A 138 46.16 30.95 -26.45
CA LEU A 138 47.00 30.08 -25.63
C LEU A 138 46.46 29.89 -24.21
N ALA A 139 45.83 30.90 -23.62
CA ALA A 139 45.28 30.84 -22.26
C ALA A 139 44.03 29.95 -22.13
N PHE A 140 43.36 29.63 -23.25
CA PHE A 140 42.14 28.83 -23.29
C PHE A 140 42.37 27.37 -23.73
N GLN A 141 43.58 27.03 -24.20
CA GLN A 141 43.92 25.68 -24.66
C GLN A 141 44.50 24.76 -23.57
N GLN A 142 44.37 25.10 -22.29
CA GLN A 142 44.73 24.15 -21.23
C GLN A 142 43.60 23.11 -21.08
N PRO A 143 43.86 21.81 -21.29
CA PRO A 143 42.86 20.80 -21.01
C PRO A 143 42.47 20.91 -19.53
N ASN A 144 41.16 20.94 -19.24
CA ASN A 144 40.60 21.16 -17.91
C ASN A 144 40.88 22.54 -17.27
N ALA A 145 41.16 23.60 -18.06
CA ALA A 145 41.41 24.95 -17.55
C ALA A 145 40.34 25.45 -16.56
N LYS A 146 39.06 25.22 -16.85
CA LYS A 146 37.94 25.62 -15.98
C LYS A 146 38.02 24.94 -14.60
N LYS A 147 38.39 23.65 -14.57
CA LYS A 147 38.55 22.90 -13.31
C LYS A 147 39.74 23.42 -12.51
N GLN A 148 40.86 23.72 -13.17
CA GLN A 148 42.04 24.29 -12.50
C GLN A 148 41.74 25.67 -11.93
N ARG A 149 41.05 26.55 -12.67
CA ARG A 149 40.59 27.86 -12.17
C ARG A 149 39.68 27.74 -10.95
N CYS A 150 38.71 26.83 -10.98
CA CYS A 150 37.85 26.59 -9.81
C CYS A 150 38.63 26.03 -8.61
N ILE A 151 39.67 25.23 -8.82
CA ILE A 151 40.53 24.73 -7.74
C ILE A 151 41.39 25.86 -7.17
N SER A 152 42.00 26.69 -8.03
CA SER A 152 42.83 27.81 -7.59
C SER A 152 41.99 28.85 -6.84
N GLU A 153 40.80 29.21 -7.33
CA GLU A 153 39.89 30.13 -6.63
C GLU A 153 39.43 29.59 -5.27
N LYS A 154 39.19 28.28 -5.16
CA LYS A 154 38.87 27.65 -3.88
C LYS A 154 40.07 27.70 -2.93
N ALA A 155 41.28 27.46 -3.44
CA ALA A 155 42.50 27.54 -2.66
C ALA A 155 42.76 28.98 -2.16
N THR A 156 42.60 30.00 -3.01
CA THR A 156 42.77 31.40 -2.61
C THR A 156 41.73 31.83 -1.57
N LYS A 157 40.47 31.40 -1.71
CA LYS A 157 39.42 31.65 -0.71
C LYS A 157 39.75 31.00 0.64
N LEU A 158 40.20 29.75 0.64
CA LEU A 158 40.61 29.05 1.86
C LEU A 158 41.82 29.73 2.50
N ALA A 159 42.80 30.16 1.71
CA ALA A 159 43.96 30.91 2.18
C ALA A 159 43.58 32.28 2.77
N ALA A 160 42.67 33.02 2.12
CA ALA A 160 42.14 34.29 2.63
C ALA A 160 41.36 34.11 3.95
N MET A 161 40.70 32.96 4.12
CA MET A 161 40.07 32.57 5.38
C MET A 161 41.07 32.02 6.41
N GLY A 162 42.36 31.90 6.07
CA GLY A 162 43.39 31.31 6.94
C GLY A 162 43.23 29.80 7.16
N VAL A 163 42.38 29.12 6.38
CA VAL A 163 42.05 27.70 6.55
C VAL A 163 42.96 26.85 5.67
N LEU A 164 43.91 26.14 6.29
CA LEU A 164 44.72 25.15 5.58
C LEU A 164 43.89 23.94 5.12
N PRO A 165 44.16 23.38 3.92
CA PRO A 165 43.52 22.17 3.46
C PRO A 165 43.86 21.00 4.38
N ARG A 166 42.93 20.05 4.49
CA ARG A 166 43.05 18.87 5.39
C ARG A 166 44.37 18.12 5.19
N ARG A 167 44.85 17.99 3.95
CA ARG A 167 46.10 17.28 3.63
C ARG A 167 47.32 17.96 4.26
N GLU A 168 47.40 19.27 4.21
CA GLU A 168 48.49 20.05 4.80
C GLU A 168 48.42 20.04 6.32
N LYS A 169 47.21 20.16 6.89
CA LYS A 169 46.99 20.00 8.35
C LYS A 169 47.50 18.64 8.83
N LEU A 170 47.16 17.55 8.14
CA LEU A 170 47.64 16.22 8.48
C LEU A 170 49.16 16.08 8.33
N LEU A 171 49.74 16.72 7.32
CA LEU A 171 51.19 16.73 7.10
C LEU A 171 51.90 17.48 8.22
N GLN A 172 51.41 18.66 8.61
CA GLN A 172 51.94 19.43 9.76
C GLN A 172 51.84 18.63 11.05
N LEU A 173 50.70 17.98 11.32
CA LEU A 173 50.55 17.09 12.47
C LEU A 173 51.54 15.92 12.43
N ARG A 174 51.77 15.33 11.25
CA ARG A 174 52.76 14.25 11.08
C ARG A 174 54.19 14.73 11.30
N ARG A 175 54.55 15.93 10.80
CA ARG A 175 55.87 16.54 11.02
C ARG A 175 56.08 16.91 12.49
N ALA A 176 55.06 17.48 13.14
CA ALA A 176 55.09 17.81 14.56
C ALA A 176 55.26 16.56 15.43
N ALA A 177 54.52 15.49 15.12
CA ALA A 177 54.65 14.20 15.81
C ALA A 177 56.03 13.56 15.62
N ALA A 178 56.60 13.66 14.40
CA ALA A 178 57.95 13.20 14.12
C ALA A 178 59.01 14.02 14.88
N ALA A 179 58.86 15.35 14.93
CA ALA A 179 59.75 16.24 15.67
C ALA A 179 59.65 16.04 17.20
N SER A 180 58.47 15.69 17.72
CA SER A 180 58.25 15.39 19.13
C SER A 180 58.67 13.97 19.53
N GLY A 181 59.28 13.19 18.61
CA GLY A 181 59.73 11.82 18.88
C GLY A 181 58.61 10.81 19.19
N VAL A 182 57.35 11.18 18.97
CA VAL A 182 56.22 10.26 19.17
C VAL A 182 56.23 9.30 18.00
N SER A 183 56.57 8.03 18.25
CA SER A 183 56.58 6.98 17.23
C SER A 183 55.19 6.89 16.60
N VAL A 184 55.04 7.48 15.42
CA VAL A 184 53.88 7.26 14.56
C VAL A 184 53.82 5.76 14.35
N LYS A 185 52.72 5.13 14.78
CA LYS A 185 52.47 3.69 14.57
C LYS A 185 53.01 3.31 13.21
N GLU A 186 54.01 2.42 13.20
CA GLU A 186 54.64 1.97 11.96
C GLU A 186 53.53 1.58 11.00
N HIS A 187 53.49 2.24 9.84
CA HIS A 187 52.55 1.81 8.82
C HIS A 187 52.85 0.34 8.55
N PRO A 188 51.82 -0.53 8.51
CA PRO A 188 52.04 -1.94 8.23
C PRO A 188 52.86 -2.04 6.96
N VAL A 189 53.97 -2.77 7.06
CA VAL A 189 54.88 -3.02 5.95
C VAL A 189 54.04 -3.45 4.74
N ALA A 190 54.27 -2.80 3.60
CA ALA A 190 53.51 -3.08 2.39
C ALA A 190 53.55 -4.59 2.10
N ASN A 191 52.43 -5.14 1.61
CA ASN A 191 52.29 -6.59 1.40
C ASN A 191 53.32 -7.17 0.41
N ASN A 192 54.00 -6.29 -0.34
CA ASN A 192 55.00 -6.62 -1.35
C ASN A 192 56.45 -6.50 -0.83
N ASN A 193 56.67 -6.29 0.48
CA ASN A 193 58.03 -6.22 1.02
C ASN A 193 58.67 -7.62 1.09
N PRO A 194 59.80 -7.89 0.39
CA PRO A 194 60.47 -9.18 0.42
C PRO A 194 61.04 -9.57 1.80
N ASP A 195 61.35 -8.60 2.65
CA ASP A 195 61.92 -8.84 3.99
C ASP A 195 60.88 -9.29 5.02
N ARG A 196 59.60 -9.33 4.63
CA ARG A 196 58.52 -9.79 5.51
C ARG A 196 58.60 -11.31 5.61
N ALA A 197 58.66 -11.83 6.84
CA ALA A 197 58.51 -13.27 7.11
C ALA A 197 57.25 -13.79 6.41
N CYS A 198 57.44 -14.56 5.34
CA CYS A 198 56.35 -15.12 4.56
C CYS A 198 55.64 -16.19 5.39
N TYR A 199 54.33 -16.05 5.55
CA TYR A 199 53.52 -17.06 6.19
C TYR A 199 53.38 -18.25 5.24
N ASP A 200 53.92 -19.40 5.59
CA ASP A 200 53.79 -20.63 4.81
C ASP A 200 52.37 -21.19 4.94
N LEU A 201 51.60 -21.06 3.85
CA LEU A 201 50.20 -21.52 3.76
C LEU A 201 50.08 -23.05 3.86
N TRP A 202 51.16 -23.79 3.64
CA TRP A 202 51.17 -25.26 3.55
C TRP A 202 51.84 -25.93 4.74
N SER A 203 52.38 -25.14 5.68
CA SER A 203 52.91 -25.65 6.93
C SER A 203 51.77 -26.28 7.76
N ALA A 204 51.78 -27.62 7.86
CA ALA A 204 50.77 -28.41 8.58
C ALA A 204 50.65 -28.08 10.08
N GLY A 205 51.54 -27.25 10.63
CA GLY A 205 51.58 -26.84 12.04
C GLY A 205 51.19 -25.39 12.32
N SER A 206 50.66 -24.62 11.35
CA SER A 206 50.20 -23.27 11.69
C SER A 206 48.90 -23.38 12.49
N GLU A 207 49.00 -23.31 13.82
CA GLU A 207 47.85 -23.05 14.67
C GLU A 207 47.18 -21.80 14.13
N ARG A 208 45.97 -21.98 13.58
CA ARG A 208 45.12 -20.84 13.26
C ARG A 208 44.73 -20.25 14.59
N THR A 209 45.57 -19.40 15.15
CA THR A 209 45.25 -18.53 16.27
C THR A 209 44.19 -17.57 15.74
N ARG A 210 42.94 -18.05 15.66
CA ARG A 210 41.75 -17.27 15.39
C ARG A 210 41.59 -16.39 16.59
N SER A 211 42.37 -15.31 16.62
CA SER A 211 42.30 -14.36 17.71
C SER A 211 40.86 -13.83 17.78
N PRO A 212 40.27 -13.71 18.97
CA PRO A 212 38.90 -13.21 19.13
C PRO A 212 38.73 -11.80 18.52
N PHE A 213 39.83 -11.07 18.34
CA PHE A 213 39.89 -9.80 17.64
C PHE A 213 39.62 -9.92 16.13
N LEU A 214 40.16 -10.94 15.47
CA LEU A 214 39.88 -11.20 14.04
C LEU A 214 38.40 -11.55 13.82
N LEU A 215 37.78 -12.30 14.73
CA LEU A 215 36.36 -12.64 14.64
C LEU A 215 35.44 -11.43 14.87
N LYS A 216 35.84 -10.41 15.63
CA LYS A 216 34.99 -9.24 15.85
C LYS A 216 35.04 -8.21 14.71
N ASN A 217 36.19 -8.09 14.05
CA ASN A 217 36.47 -6.95 13.16
C ASN A 217 36.75 -7.32 11.70
N THR A 218 36.77 -8.61 11.34
CA THR A 218 36.98 -9.05 9.95
C THR A 218 35.70 -9.57 9.31
N ILE A 219 35.72 -9.61 7.97
CA ILE A 219 34.62 -10.10 7.11
C ILE A 219 34.13 -11.49 7.55
N LEU A 220 35.00 -12.34 8.10
CA LEU A 220 34.66 -13.69 8.57
C LEU A 220 33.73 -13.70 9.81
N GLY A 221 33.76 -12.65 10.64
CA GLY A 221 32.85 -12.52 11.77
C GLY A 221 31.49 -11.92 11.41
N LEU A 222 31.49 -11.01 10.44
CA LEU A 222 30.29 -10.42 9.87
C LEU A 222 29.46 -11.45 9.09
N GLN A 223 30.10 -12.50 8.56
CA GLN A 223 29.43 -13.60 7.85
C GLN A 223 28.52 -14.46 8.74
N ASN A 224 28.73 -14.47 10.06
CA ASN A 224 27.92 -15.23 11.02
C ASN A 224 26.84 -14.38 11.72
N GLN A 225 26.58 -13.16 11.24
CA GLN A 225 25.50 -12.34 11.77
C GLN A 225 24.16 -12.75 11.17
N GLU A 226 23.18 -13.02 12.03
CA GLU A 226 21.83 -13.35 11.60
C GLU A 226 21.20 -12.18 10.83
N ARG A 227 20.48 -12.53 9.77
CA ARG A 227 19.76 -11.56 8.95
C ARG A 227 18.66 -10.91 9.81
N PRO A 228 18.52 -9.57 9.83
CA PRO A 228 17.49 -8.90 10.62
C PRO A 228 16.09 -9.40 10.23
N GLU A 229 15.23 -9.62 11.22
CA GLU A 229 13.91 -10.27 11.08
C GLU A 229 13.01 -9.60 10.03
N ARG A 230 13.00 -8.26 9.98
CA ARG A 230 12.23 -7.46 9.00
C ARG A 230 12.56 -7.79 7.54
N LEU A 231 13.75 -8.32 7.27
CA LEU A 231 14.19 -8.67 5.92
C LEU A 231 13.81 -10.13 5.54
N ASN A 232 13.23 -10.88 6.47
CA ASN A 232 12.65 -12.20 6.24
C ASN A 232 11.14 -12.12 5.94
N GLU A 233 10.50 -11.00 6.29
CA GLU A 233 9.10 -10.73 5.97
C GLU A 233 8.92 -10.49 4.47
N LYS A 234 7.93 -11.16 3.87
CA LYS A 234 7.55 -10.90 2.47
C LYS A 234 6.82 -9.55 2.38
N PRO A 235 7.04 -8.76 1.33
CA PRO A 235 6.43 -7.43 1.19
C PRO A 235 4.91 -7.46 1.00
N SER A 236 4.35 -8.59 0.56
CA SER A 236 2.92 -8.78 0.34
C SER A 236 2.47 -10.15 0.86
N PHE A 237 1.22 -10.22 1.33
CA PHE A 237 0.56 -11.48 1.68
C PHE A 237 0.06 -12.24 0.45
N LEU A 238 -0.17 -11.53 -0.65
CA LEU A 238 -0.66 -12.12 -1.89
C LEU A 238 0.44 -12.93 -2.59
N PRO A 239 0.07 -14.07 -3.22
CA PRO A 239 1.00 -14.80 -4.07
C PRO A 239 1.47 -13.92 -5.23
N ALA A 240 2.68 -14.18 -5.73
CA ALA A 240 3.26 -13.39 -6.82
C ALA A 240 2.49 -13.52 -8.15
N ILE A 241 1.72 -14.60 -8.32
CA ILE A 241 0.92 -14.89 -9.50
C ILE A 241 -0.47 -15.34 -9.03
N GLU A 242 -1.50 -14.68 -9.53
CA GLU A 242 -2.88 -15.13 -9.37
C GLU A 242 -3.13 -16.31 -10.32
N VAL A 243 -3.34 -17.50 -9.75
CA VAL A 243 -3.64 -18.71 -10.52
C VAL A 243 -5.16 -18.80 -10.71
N ILE A 244 -5.61 -18.76 -11.96
CA ILE A 244 -7.03 -18.87 -12.31
C ILE A 244 -7.50 -20.32 -12.07
N ALA A 245 -8.75 -20.49 -11.64
CA ALA A 245 -9.38 -21.80 -11.52
C ALA A 245 -9.43 -22.54 -12.88
N PRO A 246 -9.34 -23.88 -12.90
CA PRO A 246 -9.30 -24.66 -14.15
C PRO A 246 -10.55 -24.48 -15.04
N GLY A 247 -11.68 -24.11 -14.44
CA GLY A 247 -12.93 -23.78 -15.13
C GLY A 247 -12.85 -22.53 -16.03
N GLY A 248 -11.81 -21.71 -15.90
CA GLY A 248 -11.58 -20.51 -16.70
C GLY A 248 -10.72 -20.74 -17.95
N SER A 249 -10.35 -21.98 -18.23
CA SER A 249 -9.69 -22.34 -19.49
C SER A 249 -10.67 -22.28 -20.67
N TYR A 250 -10.16 -22.16 -21.90
CA TYR A 250 -10.99 -22.07 -23.11
C TYR A 250 -11.84 -23.34 -23.37
N ASN A 251 -11.35 -24.50 -22.91
CA ASN A 251 -12.04 -25.78 -22.99
C ASN A 251 -12.04 -26.48 -21.63
N PRO A 252 -12.86 -26.01 -20.67
CA PRO A 252 -12.88 -26.54 -19.32
C PRO A 252 -13.70 -27.84 -19.26
N ASP A 253 -13.40 -28.68 -18.26
CA ASP A 253 -14.31 -29.75 -17.88
C ASP A 253 -15.63 -29.16 -17.37
N PHE A 254 -16.73 -29.88 -17.57
CA PHE A 254 -18.06 -29.38 -17.20
C PHE A 254 -18.15 -29.05 -15.71
N PHE A 255 -17.59 -29.91 -14.85
CA PHE A 255 -17.63 -29.70 -13.41
C PHE A 255 -16.82 -28.49 -12.98
N SER A 256 -15.60 -28.32 -13.51
CA SER A 256 -14.75 -27.18 -13.15
C SER A 256 -15.32 -25.84 -13.60
N HIS A 257 -16.00 -25.79 -14.75
CA HIS A 257 -16.72 -24.60 -15.19
C HIS A 257 -17.92 -24.27 -14.29
N GLN A 258 -18.73 -25.27 -13.92
CA GLN A 258 -19.88 -25.07 -13.02
C GLN A 258 -19.46 -24.65 -11.62
N ASP A 259 -18.35 -25.17 -11.12
CA ASP A 259 -17.80 -24.78 -9.82
C ASP A 259 -17.29 -23.34 -9.85
N LEU A 260 -16.62 -22.90 -10.93
CA LEU A 260 -16.22 -21.50 -11.11
C LEU A 260 -17.44 -20.56 -11.13
N LEU A 261 -18.49 -20.90 -11.87
CA LEU A 261 -19.73 -20.11 -11.90
C LEU A 261 -20.40 -20.06 -10.52
N ARG A 262 -20.34 -21.15 -9.76
CA ARG A 262 -20.88 -21.19 -8.39
C ARG A 262 -20.10 -20.28 -7.46
N GLU A 263 -18.77 -20.33 -7.50
CA GLU A 263 -17.89 -19.46 -6.70
C GLU A 263 -18.15 -17.97 -7.02
N ALA A 264 -18.25 -17.62 -8.30
CA ALA A 264 -18.58 -16.27 -8.74
C ALA A 264 -19.96 -15.83 -8.20
N HIS A 265 -20.97 -16.68 -8.32
CA HIS A 265 -22.30 -16.41 -7.79
C HIS A 265 -22.31 -16.23 -6.26
N GLU A 266 -21.57 -17.03 -5.52
CA GLU A 266 -21.46 -16.89 -4.06
C GLU A 266 -20.82 -15.57 -3.62
N VAL A 267 -19.83 -15.09 -4.38
CA VAL A 267 -19.21 -13.77 -4.14
C VAL A 267 -20.22 -12.65 -4.38
N GLU A 268 -20.96 -12.69 -5.49
CA GLU A 268 -21.99 -11.68 -5.79
C GLU A 268 -23.13 -11.69 -4.76
N VAL A 269 -23.61 -12.86 -4.34
CA VAL A 269 -24.61 -12.98 -3.27
C VAL A 269 -24.09 -12.39 -1.94
N LYS A 270 -22.79 -12.53 -1.63
CA LYS A 270 -22.20 -11.91 -0.44
C LYS A 270 -22.17 -10.38 -0.55
N LYS A 271 -21.86 -9.84 -1.73
CA LYS A 271 -21.88 -8.38 -1.99
C LYS A 271 -23.30 -7.83 -1.86
N LEU A 272 -24.27 -8.43 -2.54
CA LEU A 272 -25.68 -8.04 -2.45
C LEU A 272 -26.19 -8.07 -1.00
N LYS A 273 -25.84 -9.11 -0.23
CA LYS A 273 -26.20 -9.17 1.20
C LYS A 273 -25.51 -8.10 2.03
N ALA A 274 -24.30 -7.68 1.67
CA ALA A 274 -23.60 -6.60 2.36
C ALA A 274 -24.23 -5.25 2.03
N GLU A 275 -24.57 -5.02 0.76
CA GLU A 275 -25.31 -3.85 0.28
C GLU A 275 -26.68 -3.76 0.96
N GLU A 276 -27.50 -4.83 0.93
CA GLU A 276 -28.79 -4.87 1.64
C GLU A 276 -28.64 -4.59 3.15
N LYS A 277 -27.57 -5.05 3.78
CA LYS A 277 -27.32 -4.78 5.22
C LYS A 277 -27.00 -3.31 5.49
N LEU A 278 -26.44 -2.59 4.53
CA LEU A 278 -26.17 -1.15 4.61
C LEU A 278 -27.40 -0.33 4.19
N GLU A 279 -28.14 -0.80 3.18
CA GLU A 279 -29.36 -0.16 2.70
C GLU A 279 -30.49 -0.25 3.71
N ARG A 280 -30.68 -1.38 4.40
CA ARG A 280 -31.72 -1.53 5.44
C ARG A 280 -31.71 -0.45 6.53
N PRO A 281 -30.56 -0.09 7.14
CA PRO A 281 -30.51 1.01 8.12
C PRO A 281 -30.51 2.39 7.47
N LEU A 282 -30.07 2.54 6.21
CA LEU A 282 -30.07 3.81 5.49
C LEU A 282 -31.43 4.14 4.86
N ALA A 283 -32.28 3.13 4.64
CA ALA A 283 -33.67 3.28 4.31
C ALA A 283 -34.39 3.88 5.54
N VAL A 284 -34.25 5.19 5.68
CA VAL A 284 -35.11 6.00 6.54
C VAL A 284 -36.52 5.80 6.00
N ASN A 285 -37.36 5.07 6.75
CA ASN A 285 -38.78 5.02 6.44
C ASN A 285 -39.30 6.45 6.58
N GLU A 286 -39.88 7.02 5.51
CA GLU A 286 -40.56 8.33 5.57
C GLU A 286 -41.72 8.31 6.60
N ASP A 287 -42.15 7.11 7.00
CA ASP A 287 -43.15 6.82 8.03
C ASP A 287 -42.59 6.75 9.47
N ILE A 288 -41.38 7.25 9.74
CA ILE A 288 -40.96 7.46 11.13
C ILE A 288 -41.84 8.58 11.68
N ALA A 289 -42.61 8.28 12.74
CA ALA A 289 -43.54 9.22 13.34
C ALA A 289 -42.82 10.51 13.78
N THR A 290 -42.91 11.55 12.95
CA THR A 290 -42.45 12.90 13.25
C THR A 290 -43.26 13.43 14.44
N GLU A 291 -42.68 14.29 15.27
CA GLU A 291 -43.39 14.92 16.39
C GLU A 291 -44.72 15.55 15.91
N GLU A 292 -44.74 16.10 14.70
CA GLU A 292 -45.93 16.64 14.05
C GLU A 292 -47.00 15.58 13.69
N SER A 293 -46.61 14.37 13.29
CA SER A 293 -47.57 13.29 13.03
C SER A 293 -48.13 12.73 14.34
N THR A 294 -47.29 12.58 15.36
CA THR A 294 -47.74 12.18 16.71
C THR A 294 -48.66 13.22 17.35
N PHE A 295 -48.40 14.52 17.10
CA PHE A 295 -49.24 15.61 17.57
C PHE A 295 -50.58 15.65 16.83
N LYS A 296 -50.59 15.44 15.51
CA LYS A 296 -51.83 15.32 14.73
C LYS A 296 -52.71 14.18 15.26
N GLU A 297 -52.14 12.99 15.48
CA GLU A 297 -52.88 11.85 16.07
C GLU A 297 -53.45 12.17 17.47
N GLN A 298 -52.75 12.95 18.29
CA GLN A 298 -53.24 13.40 19.60
C GLN A 298 -54.35 14.45 19.51
N VAL A 299 -54.35 15.27 18.46
CA VAL A 299 -55.31 16.37 18.24
C VAL A 299 -56.55 15.91 17.46
N GLU A 300 -56.44 14.87 16.63
CA GLU A 300 -57.52 14.34 15.78
C GLU A 300 -58.73 13.79 16.58
N GLY A 301 -58.58 13.59 17.89
CA GLY A 301 -59.68 13.23 18.80
C GLY A 301 -60.24 14.40 19.63
N LEU A 302 -59.68 15.61 19.51
CA LEU A 302 -60.04 16.78 20.33
C LEU A 302 -60.77 17.88 19.54
N ILE A 303 -60.75 17.82 18.20
CA ILE A 303 -61.46 18.75 17.33
C ILE A 303 -62.75 18.06 16.88
N GLU A 304 -63.91 18.50 17.38
CA GLU A 304 -65.21 18.14 16.78
C GLU A 304 -65.24 18.67 15.34
N GLU A 305 -65.46 17.76 14.39
CA GLU A 305 -65.57 18.02 12.97
C GLU A 305 -66.63 19.10 12.69
N VAL A 306 -66.20 20.34 12.44
CA VAL A 306 -67.04 21.32 11.75
C VAL A 306 -66.90 21.03 10.26
N GLU A 307 -67.94 20.40 9.69
CA GLU A 307 -68.14 20.24 8.25
C GLU A 307 -67.91 21.57 7.53
N ILE A 308 -66.78 21.68 6.86
CA ILE A 308 -66.56 22.66 5.80
C ILE A 308 -66.37 21.83 4.54
N GLU A 309 -67.41 21.78 3.73
CA GLU A 309 -67.37 21.26 2.37
C GLU A 309 -66.35 22.05 1.52
N PRO A 310 -65.56 21.35 0.70
CA PRO A 310 -65.26 21.87 -0.62
C PRO A 310 -65.63 20.86 -1.71
N GLU A 311 -66.55 21.26 -2.58
CA GLU A 311 -66.67 20.70 -3.92
C GLU A 311 -65.37 20.94 -4.71
N GLY A 312 -64.90 19.91 -5.43
CA GLY A 312 -63.80 20.05 -6.39
C GLY A 312 -63.11 18.72 -6.71
N ASP A 313 -63.61 18.03 -7.73
CA ASP A 313 -63.00 16.83 -8.33
C ASP A 313 -61.53 17.05 -8.75
N THR A 314 -60.66 16.07 -8.46
CA THR A 314 -59.73 15.45 -9.42
C THR A 314 -58.93 14.33 -8.75
N GLU A 315 -58.69 13.27 -9.53
CA GLU A 315 -58.13 11.99 -9.12
C GLU A 315 -56.69 12.09 -8.61
N ASP A 316 -56.37 11.31 -7.57
CA ASP A 316 -55.18 10.44 -7.48
C ASP A 316 -55.15 9.77 -6.09
N THR A 317 -55.63 8.53 -6.02
CA THR A 317 -55.60 7.72 -4.78
C THR A 317 -54.24 7.03 -4.63
N VAL A 318 -53.36 7.63 -3.85
CA VAL A 318 -52.22 6.95 -3.21
C VAL A 318 -52.76 6.10 -2.07
N ILE A 319 -52.74 4.77 -2.23
CA ILE A 319 -53.23 3.82 -1.22
C ILE A 319 -52.06 3.33 -0.37
N GLY A 320 -51.85 3.97 0.79
CA GLY A 320 -51.04 3.47 1.90
C GLY A 320 -51.79 2.39 2.72
N PRO A 321 -51.09 1.61 3.55
CA PRO A 321 -51.58 0.35 4.12
C PRO A 321 -52.37 0.54 5.42
N THR A 322 -53.41 1.37 5.40
CA THR A 322 -54.41 1.44 6.49
C THR A 322 -55.83 1.54 5.94
N ALA A 323 -56.07 0.94 4.77
CA ALA A 323 -57.44 0.73 4.29
C ALA A 323 -58.11 -0.36 5.14
N THR A 324 -59.10 0.03 5.94
CA THR A 324 -60.10 -0.85 6.53
C THR A 324 -60.63 -1.79 5.44
N GLN A 325 -60.15 -3.04 5.45
CA GLN A 325 -60.47 -3.99 4.39
C GLN A 325 -61.97 -4.18 4.31
N GLU A 326 -62.58 -3.68 3.24
CA GLU A 326 -63.96 -3.91 2.91
C GLU A 326 -64.27 -5.42 3.01
N LYS A 327 -65.34 -5.76 3.72
CA LYS A 327 -65.72 -7.15 3.95
C LYS A 327 -66.04 -7.81 2.61
N LYS A 328 -65.09 -8.59 2.08
CA LYS A 328 -65.23 -9.38 0.83
C LYS A 328 -66.59 -10.07 0.78
N THR A 329 -67.37 -9.77 -0.27
CA THR A 329 -68.70 -10.36 -0.51
C THR A 329 -68.60 -11.90 -0.59
N ALA A 330 -69.68 -12.60 -0.25
CA ALA A 330 -69.69 -14.08 -0.18
C ALA A 330 -69.24 -14.76 -1.50
N LYS A 331 -69.52 -14.12 -2.65
CA LYS A 331 -69.08 -14.58 -3.98
C LYS A 331 -67.55 -14.49 -4.13
N GLN A 332 -66.92 -13.41 -3.68
CA GLN A 332 -65.46 -13.24 -3.69
C GLN A 332 -64.75 -14.23 -2.75
N ARG A 333 -65.35 -14.51 -1.58
CA ARG A 333 -64.84 -15.54 -0.64
C ARG A 333 -64.88 -16.95 -1.23
N LYS A 334 -65.92 -17.29 -2.02
CA LYS A 334 -66.01 -18.59 -2.72
C LYS A 334 -64.93 -18.72 -3.80
N LYS A 335 -64.76 -17.72 -4.66
CA LYS A 335 -63.71 -17.70 -5.69
C LYS A 335 -62.31 -17.84 -5.11
N LEU A 336 -62.00 -17.12 -4.02
CA LEU A 336 -60.70 -17.24 -3.35
C LEU A 336 -60.46 -18.63 -2.75
N LYS A 337 -61.51 -19.27 -2.20
CA LYS A 337 -61.42 -20.65 -1.70
C LYS A 337 -61.19 -21.65 -2.83
N GLU A 338 -61.80 -21.44 -4.00
CA GLU A 338 -61.60 -22.28 -5.17
C GLU A 338 -60.18 -22.16 -5.72
N LEU A 339 -59.64 -20.93 -5.83
CA LEU A 339 -58.25 -20.69 -6.22
C LEU A 339 -57.26 -21.37 -5.27
N ARG A 340 -57.44 -21.20 -3.95
CA ARG A 340 -56.60 -21.87 -2.94
C ARG A 340 -56.68 -23.40 -3.02
N LYS A 341 -57.84 -23.96 -3.38
CA LYS A 341 -57.97 -25.41 -3.60
C LYS A 341 -57.24 -25.85 -4.86
N ALA A 342 -57.31 -25.09 -5.94
CA ALA A 342 -56.58 -25.37 -7.17
C ALA A 342 -55.06 -25.32 -6.96
N GLU A 343 -54.57 -24.31 -6.24
CA GLU A 343 -53.14 -24.20 -5.87
C GLU A 343 -52.67 -25.41 -5.05
N ARG A 344 -53.45 -25.82 -4.04
CA ARG A 344 -53.15 -27.03 -3.25
C ARG A 344 -53.08 -28.28 -4.13
N GLN A 345 -54.01 -28.45 -5.07
CA GLN A 345 -53.98 -29.58 -6.01
C GLN A 345 -52.74 -29.57 -6.91
N VAL A 346 -52.26 -28.40 -7.34
CA VAL A 346 -51.02 -28.29 -8.13
C VAL A 346 -49.82 -28.70 -7.29
N ILE A 347 -49.74 -28.23 -6.04
CA ILE A 347 -48.68 -28.60 -5.10
C ILE A 347 -48.71 -30.10 -4.82
N ASP A 348 -49.87 -30.68 -4.56
CA ASP A 348 -50.03 -32.11 -4.31
C ASP A 348 -49.59 -32.95 -5.51
N LYS A 349 -49.92 -32.52 -6.75
CA LYS A 349 -49.45 -33.17 -7.99
C LYS A 349 -47.93 -33.11 -8.13
N GLN A 350 -47.31 -31.96 -7.81
CA GLN A 350 -45.86 -31.83 -7.81
C GLN A 350 -45.22 -32.77 -6.76
N GLN A 351 -45.80 -32.84 -5.55
CA GLN A 351 -45.35 -33.77 -4.51
C GLN A 351 -45.48 -35.23 -4.94
N GLN A 352 -46.56 -35.61 -5.64
CA GLN A 352 -46.73 -36.96 -6.20
C GLN A 352 -45.64 -37.33 -7.22
N LEU A 353 -45.14 -36.37 -8.02
CA LEU A 353 -44.00 -36.61 -8.91
C LEU A 353 -42.71 -36.90 -8.13
N PHE A 354 -42.47 -36.18 -7.03
CA PHE A 354 -41.32 -36.44 -6.14
C PHE A 354 -41.45 -37.79 -5.42
N GLN A 355 -42.66 -38.16 -4.97
CA GLN A 355 -42.94 -39.48 -4.40
C GLN A 355 -42.74 -40.59 -5.44
N SER A 356 -43.16 -40.38 -6.69
CA SER A 356 -42.96 -41.35 -7.78
C SER A 356 -41.47 -41.58 -8.07
N ARG A 357 -40.66 -40.52 -8.04
CA ARG A 357 -39.19 -40.62 -8.15
C ARG A 357 -38.59 -41.42 -7.00
N SER A 358 -39.00 -41.19 -5.76
CA SER A 358 -38.49 -41.93 -4.59
C SER A 358 -38.91 -43.40 -4.61
N ILE A 359 -40.15 -43.69 -4.99
CA ILE A 359 -40.66 -45.06 -5.21
C ILE A 359 -39.84 -45.75 -6.30
N SER A 360 -39.58 -45.10 -7.43
CA SER A 360 -38.78 -45.67 -8.52
C SER A 360 -37.34 -45.98 -8.09
N ALA A 361 -36.73 -45.13 -7.27
CA ALA A 361 -35.40 -45.35 -6.72
C ALA A 361 -35.39 -46.52 -5.72
N ASN A 362 -36.43 -46.65 -4.89
CA ASN A 362 -36.61 -47.78 -3.98
C ASN A 362 -36.81 -49.09 -4.73
N LEU A 363 -37.62 -49.12 -5.79
CA LEU A 363 -37.79 -50.28 -6.66
C LEU A 363 -36.47 -50.69 -7.33
N LYS A 364 -35.71 -49.74 -7.88
CA LYS A 364 -34.37 -50.01 -8.45
C LYS A 364 -33.42 -50.62 -7.41
N LYS A 365 -33.40 -50.10 -6.17
CA LYS A 365 -32.60 -50.68 -5.08
C LYS A 365 -33.06 -52.08 -4.72
N GLN A 366 -34.37 -52.32 -4.65
CA GLN A 366 -34.92 -53.66 -4.39
C GLN A 366 -34.55 -54.63 -5.52
N GLU A 367 -34.69 -54.24 -6.78
CA GLU A 367 -34.26 -55.06 -7.93
C GLU A 367 -32.77 -55.38 -7.90
N GLN A 368 -31.91 -54.42 -7.55
CA GLN A 368 -30.48 -54.69 -7.39
C GLN A 368 -30.23 -55.70 -6.27
N ARG A 369 -30.92 -55.58 -5.14
CA ARG A 369 -30.84 -56.54 -4.03
C ARG A 369 -31.31 -57.94 -4.45
N THR A 370 -32.44 -58.05 -5.17
CA THR A 370 -32.95 -59.33 -5.65
C THR A 370 -32.02 -59.94 -6.70
N LYS A 371 -31.50 -59.16 -7.66
CA LYS A 371 -30.49 -59.60 -8.64
C LYS A 371 -29.22 -60.11 -7.95
N MET A 372 -28.72 -59.40 -6.93
CA MET A 372 -27.57 -59.85 -6.14
C MET A 372 -27.87 -61.13 -5.37
N ARG A 373 -29.08 -61.27 -4.82
CA ARG A 373 -29.53 -62.49 -4.13
C ARG A 373 -29.64 -63.67 -5.11
N GLN A 374 -30.23 -63.48 -6.29
CA GLN A 374 -30.32 -64.47 -7.35
C GLN A 374 -28.92 -64.91 -7.83
N LYS A 375 -27.97 -63.99 -8.03
CA LYS A 375 -26.56 -64.31 -8.35
C LYS A 375 -25.86 -65.12 -7.24
N ARG A 376 -26.27 -64.98 -5.98
CA ARG A 376 -25.73 -65.73 -4.83
C ARG A 376 -26.33 -67.14 -4.71
N MET A 377 -27.56 -67.38 -5.19
CA MET A 377 -28.22 -68.70 -5.13
C MET A 377 -27.44 -69.84 -5.82
N PRO A 378 -26.92 -69.70 -7.06
CA PRO A 378 -26.16 -70.78 -7.70
C PRO A 378 -24.81 -71.03 -7.01
N ARG A 379 -24.21 -70.03 -6.33
CA ARG A 379 -22.99 -70.21 -5.54
C ARG A 379 -23.22 -71.05 -4.29
N ARG A 380 -24.40 -70.93 -3.66
CA ARG A 380 -24.77 -71.77 -2.51
C ARG A 380 -25.03 -73.22 -2.93
N LEU A 381 -25.73 -73.43 -4.05
CA LEU A 381 -25.95 -74.78 -4.59
C LEU A 381 -24.65 -75.43 -5.09
N GLY A 382 -23.74 -74.65 -5.70
CA GLY A 382 -22.42 -75.13 -6.11
C GLY A 382 -21.55 -75.57 -4.93
N ARG A 383 -21.56 -74.82 -3.81
CA ARG A 383 -20.86 -75.23 -2.58
C ARG A 383 -21.44 -76.50 -1.96
N LEU A 384 -22.75 -76.67 -1.97
CA LEU A 384 -23.39 -77.90 -1.47
C LEU A 384 -23.06 -79.10 -2.36
N LYS A 385 -23.08 -78.93 -3.69
CA LYS A 385 -22.67 -79.97 -4.64
C LYS A 385 -21.19 -80.36 -4.50
N SER A 386 -20.29 -79.38 -4.32
CA SER A 386 -18.87 -79.66 -4.12
C SER A 386 -18.60 -80.38 -2.80
N VAL A 387 -19.31 -80.01 -1.71
CA VAL A 387 -19.20 -80.70 -0.42
C VAL A 387 -19.72 -82.13 -0.51
N LEU A 388 -20.85 -82.37 -1.19
CA LEU A 388 -21.38 -83.72 -1.41
C LEU A 388 -20.46 -84.58 -2.27
N LEU A 389 -19.86 -84.02 -3.33
CA LEU A 389 -18.86 -84.72 -4.16
C LEU A 389 -17.60 -85.07 -3.38
N LEU A 390 -17.09 -84.15 -2.55
CA LEU A 390 -15.95 -84.43 -1.66
C LEU A 390 -16.28 -85.55 -0.67
N CYS A 391 -17.48 -85.50 -0.07
CA CYS A 391 -17.93 -86.50 0.88
C CYS A 391 -18.08 -87.89 0.22
N ALA A 392 -18.62 -87.94 -1.01
CA ALA A 392 -18.70 -89.17 -1.79
C ALA A 392 -17.31 -89.71 -2.17
N PHE A 393 -16.38 -88.84 -2.56
CA PHE A 393 -15.00 -89.22 -2.89
C PHE A 393 -14.27 -89.82 -1.67
N PHE A 394 -14.35 -89.14 -0.52
CA PHE A 394 -13.81 -89.66 0.73
C PHE A 394 -14.45 -90.99 1.14
N SER A 395 -15.76 -91.17 0.90
CA SER A 395 -16.45 -92.44 1.18
C SER A 395 -15.97 -93.58 0.28
N LEU A 396 -15.78 -93.33 -1.03
CA LEU A 396 -15.23 -94.28 -2.00
C LEU A 396 -13.78 -94.65 -1.70
N GLU A 397 -12.97 -93.68 -1.28
CA GLU A 397 -11.58 -93.90 -0.91
C GLU A 397 -11.47 -94.72 0.39
N LYS A 398 -12.36 -94.47 1.35
CA LYS A 398 -12.52 -95.29 2.56
C LYS A 398 -12.97 -96.71 2.22
N PHE A 399 -13.86 -96.88 1.25
CA PHE A 399 -14.32 -98.20 0.77
C PHE A 399 -13.20 -98.98 0.07
N LYS A 400 -12.39 -98.30 -0.77
CA LYS A 400 -11.20 -98.91 -1.40
C LYS A 400 -10.12 -99.28 -0.38
N MET A 401 -9.92 -98.47 0.66
CA MET A 401 -9.02 -98.80 1.76
C MET A 401 -9.51 -100.02 2.54
N LEU A 402 -10.81 -100.13 2.81
CA LEU A 402 -11.39 -101.30 3.47
C LEU A 402 -11.30 -102.57 2.61
N GLN A 403 -11.46 -102.48 1.29
CA GLN A 403 -11.23 -103.62 0.38
C GLN A 403 -9.76 -104.06 0.33
N LYS A 404 -8.80 -103.14 0.47
CA LYS A 404 -7.36 -103.47 0.56
C LYS A 404 -6.94 -104.14 1.87
N ILE A 405 -7.74 -104.00 2.93
CA ILE A 405 -7.50 -104.62 4.24
C ILE A 405 -8.20 -105.99 4.34
N SER A 406 -9.15 -106.27 3.44
CA SER A 406 -9.94 -107.52 3.40
C SER A 406 -9.37 -108.60 2.46
N ILE A 407 -8.19 -108.36 1.87
CA ILE A 407 -7.36 -109.33 1.12
C ILE A 407 -6.09 -109.55 1.95
#